data_AF-A0A0B5EWS3-F1
#
_entry.id   AF-A0A0B5EWS3-F1
#
_cell.length_a   1.000
_cell.length_b   1.000
_cell.length_c   1.000
_cell.angle_alpha   90.00
_cell.angle_beta   90.00
_cell.angle_gamma   90.00
#
_symmetry.space_group_name_H-M   'P 1'
#
loop_
_entity.id
_entity.type
_entity.pdbx_description
1 polymer ?
#
loop_
_entity_poly.entity_id
_entity_poly.type
_entity_poly.pdbx_seq_one_letter_code
_entity_poly.pdbx_strand_id
1 'polypeptide(L)'
;MADSGPVARGFPHLDTVHAALTALYRRLSASGIQAFGLSVAPSEVAFDEEEDLHLGAQRIAGALVRHYRLPDARAVVSFREMTHAATVELTAGPEYFIELNNRFRGHRRDIGAALAHEIAHVLLHRLDLSFPGTRDNEILTDTVTAYLGAGWLLLDAFRADALSSQKLGYLTPEEFGYVLALRARHFGEDPAPWFTSPQAYPAYQEGLAMARHEGRRPPLAAAGWADRRRYARDRRQARAGDQLTTAPYRFEGLGPAAVSFACPACFQRIRVPVRGRLRARCSLCGTVHDCET
;
A
#
# COMPACT_ATOMS: atom_id res chain seq x y z
N MET A 1 5.88 -0.16 -17.46
CA MET A 1 6.32 -1.51 -17.06
C MET A 1 5.80 -2.60 -18.02
N ALA A 2 6.69 -3.43 -18.56
CA ALA A 2 6.36 -4.78 -19.04
C ALA A 2 7.46 -5.69 -18.48
N ASP A 3 7.14 -6.41 -17.41
CA ASP A 3 7.99 -7.50 -16.93
C ASP A 3 7.23 -8.79 -17.23
N SER A 4 7.63 -9.47 -18.29
CA SER A 4 7.05 -10.74 -18.76
C SER A 4 7.64 -11.95 -18.01
N GLY A 5 8.19 -11.74 -16.81
CA GLY A 5 8.69 -12.78 -15.93
C GLY A 5 7.59 -13.45 -15.09
N PRO A 6 7.88 -14.60 -14.45
CA PRO A 6 6.96 -15.20 -13.48
C PRO A 6 6.63 -14.20 -12.37
N VAL A 7 5.35 -14.14 -11.98
CA VAL A 7 4.88 -13.21 -10.94
C VAL A 7 5.62 -13.50 -9.63
N ALA A 8 6.43 -12.54 -9.16
CA ALA A 8 7.08 -12.64 -7.86
C ALA A 8 6.01 -12.80 -6.76
N ARG A 9 6.27 -13.71 -5.80
CA ARG A 9 5.37 -14.09 -4.71
C ARG A 9 5.99 -13.75 -3.35
N GLY A 10 5.16 -13.75 -2.31
CA GLY A 10 5.57 -13.43 -0.95
C GLY A 10 5.79 -11.93 -0.73
N PHE A 11 6.70 -11.57 0.19
CA PHE A 11 6.82 -10.22 0.76
C PHE A 11 8.23 -9.58 0.63
N PRO A 12 8.85 -9.56 -0.56
CA PRO A 12 10.24 -9.12 -0.74
C PRO A 12 10.49 -7.60 -0.55
N HIS A 13 9.45 -6.77 -0.51
CA HIS A 13 9.52 -5.30 -0.51
C HIS A 13 8.90 -4.65 0.73
N LEU A 14 8.62 -5.40 1.80
CA LEU A 14 7.95 -4.86 2.98
C LEU A 14 8.64 -3.64 3.59
N ASP A 15 9.98 -3.62 3.60
CA ASP A 15 10.72 -2.47 4.13
C ASP A 15 10.40 -1.18 3.34
N THR A 16 10.30 -1.27 2.00
CA THR A 16 9.92 -0.15 1.15
C THR A 16 8.44 0.21 1.32
N VAL A 17 7.55 -0.76 1.48
CA VAL A 17 6.12 -0.54 1.80
C VAL A 17 5.96 0.20 3.13
N HIS A 18 6.70 -0.22 4.17
CA HIS A 18 6.68 0.41 5.49
C HIS A 18 7.21 1.86 5.43
N ALA A 19 8.29 2.08 4.67
CA ALA A 19 8.82 3.40 4.41
C ALA A 19 7.80 4.29 3.67
N ALA A 20 7.15 3.75 2.64
CA ALA A 20 6.14 4.46 1.84
C ALA A 20 4.93 4.88 2.69
N LEU A 21 4.41 3.99 3.54
CA LEU A 21 3.34 4.31 4.47
C LEU A 21 3.76 5.38 5.49
N THR A 22 4.97 5.28 6.04
CA THR A 22 5.51 6.31 6.95
C THR A 22 5.58 7.68 6.24
N ALA A 23 6.11 7.71 5.02
CA ALA A 23 6.28 8.93 4.24
C ALA A 23 4.93 9.55 3.85
N LEU A 24 3.97 8.72 3.44
CA LEU A 24 2.60 9.13 3.12
C LEU A 24 1.91 9.77 4.34
N TYR A 25 1.97 9.13 5.51
CA TYR A 25 1.42 9.70 6.74
C TYR A 25 2.11 11.01 7.16
N ARG A 26 3.43 11.14 6.95
CA ARG A 26 4.13 12.40 7.21
C ARG A 26 3.68 13.51 6.27
N ARG A 27 3.42 13.16 5.01
CA ARG A 27 3.07 14.14 4.00
C ARG A 27 1.61 14.59 4.08
N LEU A 28 0.68 13.67 4.31
CA LEU A 28 -0.76 13.98 4.40
C LEU A 28 -1.23 14.26 5.83
N SER A 29 -0.48 13.86 6.85
CA SER A 29 -0.93 13.77 8.25
C SER A 29 -2.08 12.76 8.46
N ALA A 30 -2.35 12.40 9.71
CA ALA A 30 -3.45 11.48 10.04
C ALA A 30 -4.82 11.98 9.54
N SER A 31 -5.10 13.29 9.67
CA SER A 31 -6.37 13.87 9.19
C SER A 31 -6.49 13.89 7.68
N GLY A 32 -5.38 14.11 6.95
CA GLY A 32 -5.37 14.01 5.49
C GLY A 32 -5.63 12.58 5.01
N ILE A 33 -5.08 11.58 5.71
CA ILE A 33 -5.40 10.16 5.43
C ILE A 33 -6.89 9.87 5.64
N GLN A 34 -7.51 10.43 6.68
CA GLN A 34 -8.95 10.25 6.94
C GLN A 34 -9.84 10.75 5.79
N ALA A 35 -9.35 11.67 4.96
CA ALA A 35 -10.06 12.15 3.80
C ALA A 35 -10.26 11.05 2.72
N PHE A 36 -9.52 9.95 2.79
CA PHE A 36 -9.60 8.78 1.91
C PHE A 36 -10.29 7.59 2.60
N GLY A 37 -11.29 7.88 3.45
CA GLY A 37 -11.99 6.87 4.25
C GLY A 37 -12.68 5.79 3.41
N LEU A 38 -13.17 6.14 2.22
CA LEU A 38 -13.83 5.22 1.30
C LEU A 38 -12.89 4.84 0.16
N SER A 39 -12.95 3.58 -0.28
CA SER A 39 -12.32 3.19 -1.55
C SER A 39 -13.14 3.71 -2.73
N VAL A 40 -12.50 3.80 -3.90
CA VAL A 40 -13.22 4.09 -5.14
C VAL A 40 -14.27 2.98 -5.36
N ALA A 41 -15.52 3.37 -5.63
CA ALA A 41 -16.61 2.41 -5.69
C ALA A 41 -16.55 1.58 -6.98
N PRO A 42 -16.82 0.26 -6.93
CA PRO A 42 -16.83 -0.58 -8.14
C PRO A 42 -17.74 -0.05 -9.24
N SER A 43 -18.88 0.58 -8.90
CA SER A 43 -19.80 1.17 -9.87
C SER A 43 -19.23 2.39 -10.61
N GLU A 44 -18.31 3.14 -10.00
CA GLU A 44 -17.67 4.31 -10.63
C GLU A 44 -16.59 3.90 -11.64
N VAL A 45 -16.02 2.70 -11.46
CA VAL A 45 -14.91 2.17 -12.26
C VAL A 45 -15.26 0.93 -13.07
N ALA A 46 -16.52 0.48 -13.00
CA ALA A 46 -17.07 -0.53 -13.89
C ALA A 46 -17.00 -0.04 -15.34
N PHE A 47 -16.70 -0.94 -16.26
CA PHE A 47 -16.61 -0.67 -17.69
C PHE A 47 -17.60 -1.59 -18.41
N ASP A 48 -18.62 -1.01 -19.04
CA ASP A 48 -19.61 -1.76 -19.81
C ASP A 48 -19.01 -2.22 -21.17
N GLU A 49 -19.45 -3.37 -21.67
CA GLU A 49 -19.06 -3.86 -22.99
C GLU A 49 -19.60 -2.97 -24.11
N GLU A 50 -20.76 -2.34 -23.91
CA GLU A 50 -21.40 -1.45 -24.89
C GLU A 50 -20.87 0.00 -24.84
N GLU A 51 -20.16 0.37 -23.77
CA GLU A 51 -19.61 1.70 -23.61
C GLU A 51 -18.47 1.96 -24.61
N ASP A 52 -18.41 3.18 -25.16
CA ASP A 52 -17.28 3.60 -25.99
C ASP A 52 -15.98 3.54 -25.18
N LEU A 53 -14.93 2.98 -25.77
CA LEU A 53 -13.67 2.73 -25.09
C LEU A 53 -13.02 4.01 -24.56
N HIS A 54 -13.05 5.09 -25.34
CA HIS A 54 -12.41 6.35 -24.93
C HIS A 54 -13.26 7.08 -23.89
N LEU A 55 -14.58 7.14 -24.09
CA LEU A 55 -15.49 7.78 -23.13
C LEU A 55 -15.47 7.06 -21.78
N GLY A 56 -15.50 5.72 -21.77
CA GLY A 56 -15.42 4.94 -20.54
C GLY A 56 -14.08 5.11 -19.81
N ALA A 57 -12.96 5.07 -20.54
CA ALA A 57 -11.65 5.30 -19.93
C ALA A 57 -11.52 6.71 -19.32
N GLN A 58 -12.03 7.74 -20.00
CA GLN A 58 -12.04 9.12 -19.49
C GLN A 58 -12.96 9.29 -18.28
N ARG A 59 -14.13 8.63 -18.28
CA ARG A 59 -15.04 8.62 -17.13
C ARG A 59 -14.38 8.02 -15.90
N ILE A 60 -13.74 6.86 -16.05
CA ILE A 60 -13.00 6.18 -14.99
C ILE A 60 -11.84 7.06 -14.49
N ALA A 61 -11.08 7.66 -15.40
CA ALA A 61 -10.01 8.59 -15.04
C ALA A 61 -10.54 9.78 -14.23
N GLY A 62 -11.67 10.37 -14.64
CA GLY A 62 -12.34 11.43 -13.89
C GLY A 62 -12.79 11.00 -12.49
N ALA A 63 -13.32 9.79 -12.33
CA ALA A 63 -13.65 9.23 -11.02
C ALA A 63 -12.41 9.10 -10.12
N LEU A 64 -11.30 8.61 -10.68
CA LEU A 64 -10.04 8.46 -9.94
C LEU A 64 -9.38 9.82 -9.61
N VAL A 65 -9.45 10.81 -10.49
CA VAL A 65 -9.01 12.19 -10.23
C VAL A 65 -9.75 12.78 -9.02
N ARG A 66 -11.08 12.63 -8.97
CA ARG A 66 -11.90 13.06 -7.83
C ARG A 66 -11.59 12.27 -6.57
N HIS A 67 -11.45 10.95 -6.69
CA HIS A 67 -11.05 10.06 -5.58
C HIS A 67 -9.73 10.50 -4.95
N TYR A 68 -8.73 10.79 -5.77
CA TYR A 68 -7.43 11.31 -5.33
C TYR A 68 -7.44 12.78 -4.91
N ARG A 69 -8.60 13.44 -4.96
CA ARG A 69 -8.79 14.85 -4.59
C ARG A 69 -7.83 15.78 -5.34
N LEU A 70 -7.51 15.41 -6.57
CA LEU A 70 -6.77 16.24 -7.50
C LEU A 70 -7.70 17.36 -8.01
N PRO A 71 -7.17 18.50 -8.48
CA PRO A 71 -8.00 19.52 -9.10
C PRO A 71 -8.90 18.94 -10.19
N ASP A 72 -10.14 19.43 -10.23
CA ASP A 72 -11.11 18.99 -11.23
C ASP A 72 -10.70 19.53 -12.60
N ALA A 73 -10.15 18.63 -13.40
CA ALA A 73 -9.53 18.90 -14.69
C ALA A 73 -9.84 17.73 -15.62
N ARG A 74 -10.00 18.02 -16.91
CA ARG A 74 -10.38 17.00 -17.89
C ARG A 74 -9.26 15.96 -18.01
N ALA A 75 -9.60 14.68 -17.85
CA ALA A 75 -8.69 13.59 -18.16
C ALA A 75 -8.86 13.20 -19.63
N VAL A 76 -7.77 13.28 -20.40
CA VAL A 76 -7.70 12.88 -21.80
C VAL A 76 -6.93 11.57 -21.87
N VAL A 77 -7.64 10.49 -22.19
CA VAL A 77 -7.07 9.14 -22.30
C VAL A 77 -6.92 8.74 -23.76
N SER A 78 -5.70 8.39 -24.16
CA SER A 78 -5.37 7.87 -25.49
C SER A 78 -4.81 6.44 -25.40
N PHE A 79 -4.81 5.71 -26.52
CA PHE A 79 -4.26 4.35 -26.59
C PHE A 79 -3.24 4.27 -27.71
N ARG A 80 -2.03 3.77 -27.41
CA ARG A 80 -0.94 3.60 -28.39
C ARG A 80 -0.15 2.33 -28.17
N GLU A 81 0.59 1.89 -29.18
CA GLU A 81 1.63 0.87 -29.00
C GLU A 81 2.75 1.45 -28.13
N MET A 82 3.10 0.76 -27.06
CA MET A 82 4.16 1.18 -26.15
C MET A 82 4.73 -0.02 -25.39
N THR A 83 5.94 0.12 -24.86
CA THR A 83 6.55 -0.90 -23.99
C THR A 83 5.92 -0.91 -22.61
N HIS A 84 5.38 0.21 -22.15
CA HIS A 84 4.78 0.33 -20.83
C HIS A 84 3.27 0.06 -20.87
N ALA A 85 2.67 -0.19 -19.70
CA ALA A 85 1.23 -0.34 -19.57
C ALA A 85 0.53 1.01 -19.79
N ALA A 86 1.06 2.05 -19.17
CA ALA A 86 0.55 3.39 -19.31
C ALA A 86 1.65 4.41 -18.97
N THR A 87 1.39 5.68 -19.27
CA THR A 87 2.17 6.84 -18.86
C THR A 87 1.26 8.05 -18.65
N VAL A 88 1.58 8.90 -17.68
CA VAL A 88 0.89 10.19 -17.44
C VAL A 88 1.85 11.38 -17.51
N GLU A 89 1.37 12.50 -18.03
CA GLU A 89 2.10 13.78 -17.96
C GLU A 89 1.91 14.44 -16.58
N LEU A 90 3.02 14.63 -15.85
CA LEU A 90 2.98 15.16 -14.48
C LEU A 90 2.89 16.70 -14.39
N THR A 91 3.30 17.39 -15.45
CA THR A 91 3.52 18.86 -15.47
C THR A 91 2.55 19.64 -16.36
N ALA A 92 1.59 18.97 -17.01
CA ALA A 92 0.78 19.61 -18.05
C ALA A 92 -0.53 20.23 -17.54
N GLY A 93 -0.75 21.51 -17.93
CA GLY A 93 -2.04 22.11 -18.27
C GLY A 93 -3.22 22.07 -17.29
N PRO A 94 -4.40 22.57 -17.69
CA PRO A 94 -5.66 22.38 -16.98
C PRO A 94 -6.25 20.96 -17.19
N GLU A 95 -5.49 20.03 -17.78
CA GLU A 95 -5.95 18.71 -18.21
C GLU A 95 -4.93 17.64 -17.85
N TYR A 96 -5.39 16.42 -17.57
CA TYR A 96 -4.54 15.26 -17.33
C TYR A 96 -4.43 14.43 -18.61
N PHE A 97 -3.23 14.30 -19.17
CA PHE A 97 -2.98 13.45 -20.33
C PHE A 97 -2.45 12.09 -19.88
N ILE A 98 -3.23 11.03 -20.18
CA ILE A 98 -2.85 9.65 -19.90
C ILE A 98 -2.81 8.87 -21.21
N GLU A 99 -1.72 8.17 -21.44
CA GLU A 99 -1.57 7.24 -22.57
C GLU A 99 -1.59 5.81 -22.04
N LEU A 100 -2.51 4.99 -22.55
CA LEU A 100 -2.60 3.56 -22.25
C LEU A 100 -2.03 2.74 -23.39
N ASN A 101 -1.53 1.55 -23.07
CA ASN A 101 -1.11 0.57 -24.06
C ASN A 101 -2.32 0.04 -24.86
N ASN A 102 -2.15 -0.17 -26.17
CA ASN A 102 -3.15 -0.76 -27.04
C ASN A 102 -3.70 -2.12 -26.56
N ARG A 103 -2.94 -2.90 -25.79
CA ARG A 103 -3.41 -4.17 -25.22
C ARG A 103 -4.67 -4.02 -24.36
N PHE A 104 -4.87 -2.85 -23.74
CA PHE A 104 -6.05 -2.58 -22.92
C PHE A 104 -7.32 -2.41 -23.74
N ARG A 105 -7.23 -2.19 -25.06
CA ARG A 105 -8.39 -2.20 -25.96
C ARG A 105 -9.14 -3.54 -25.89
N GLY A 106 -8.41 -4.65 -25.68
CA GLY A 106 -8.97 -5.99 -25.48
C GLY A 106 -9.18 -6.41 -24.02
N HIS A 107 -8.75 -5.59 -23.05
CA HIS A 107 -8.77 -5.90 -21.61
C HIS A 107 -9.36 -4.73 -20.82
N ARG A 108 -10.61 -4.37 -21.15
CA ARG A 108 -11.26 -3.16 -20.60
C ARG A 108 -11.36 -3.15 -19.07
N ARG A 109 -11.48 -4.32 -18.45
CA ARG A 109 -11.55 -4.48 -16.99
C ARG A 109 -10.28 -4.02 -16.27
N ASP A 110 -9.14 -4.05 -16.95
CA ASP A 110 -7.85 -3.69 -16.36
C ASP A 110 -7.48 -2.21 -16.57
N ILE A 111 -8.28 -1.48 -17.36
CA ILE A 111 -8.09 -0.03 -17.59
C ILE A 111 -8.14 0.74 -16.27
N GLY A 112 -9.08 0.41 -15.39
CA GLY A 112 -9.20 1.06 -14.08
C GLY A 112 -7.95 0.88 -13.23
N ALA A 113 -7.32 -0.29 -13.27
CA ALA A 113 -6.08 -0.56 -12.56
C ALA A 113 -4.90 0.24 -13.11
N ALA A 114 -4.75 0.32 -14.44
CA ALA A 114 -3.73 1.13 -15.08
C ALA A 114 -3.91 2.62 -14.76
N LEU A 115 -5.14 3.14 -14.89
CA LEU A 115 -5.44 4.53 -14.59
C LEU A 115 -5.22 4.87 -13.11
N ALA A 116 -5.58 3.98 -12.18
CA ALA A 116 -5.37 4.22 -10.76
C ALA A 116 -3.88 4.37 -10.43
N HIS A 117 -3.03 3.52 -11.00
CA HIS A 117 -1.57 3.61 -10.86
C HIS A 117 -1.03 4.93 -11.45
N GLU A 118 -1.37 5.27 -12.69
CA GLU A 118 -0.87 6.49 -13.32
C GLU A 118 -1.35 7.77 -12.62
N ILE A 119 -2.62 7.84 -12.23
CA ILE A 119 -3.14 9.04 -11.55
C ILE A 119 -2.52 9.16 -10.13
N ALA A 120 -2.13 8.05 -9.50
CA ALA A 120 -1.36 8.11 -8.26
C ALA A 120 0.03 8.75 -8.45
N HIS A 121 0.69 8.60 -9.60
CA HIS A 121 1.91 9.36 -9.91
C HIS A 121 1.66 10.88 -9.91
N VAL A 122 0.52 11.33 -10.46
CA VAL A 122 0.12 12.75 -10.42
C VAL A 122 -0.06 13.24 -8.98
N LEU A 123 -0.73 12.44 -8.14
CA LEU A 123 -0.89 12.75 -6.72
C LEU A 123 0.48 12.86 -6.03
N LEU A 124 1.35 11.87 -6.20
CA LEU A 124 2.67 11.86 -5.59
C LEU A 124 3.54 13.05 -6.04
N HIS A 125 3.49 13.40 -7.33
CA HIS A 125 4.16 14.57 -7.86
C HIS A 125 3.67 15.87 -7.20
N ARG A 126 2.34 16.05 -7.06
CA ARG A 126 1.77 17.24 -6.39
C ARG A 126 2.05 17.26 -4.89
N LEU A 127 2.16 16.08 -4.29
CA LEU A 127 2.62 15.94 -2.92
C LEU A 127 4.14 16.10 -2.80
N ASP A 128 4.91 16.30 -3.87
CA ASP A 128 6.38 16.33 -3.81
C ASP A 128 6.93 15.14 -2.98
N LEU A 129 6.35 13.96 -3.22
CA LEU A 129 6.66 12.73 -2.50
C LEU A 129 7.18 11.70 -3.50
N SER A 130 8.48 11.46 -3.45
CA SER A 130 9.16 10.47 -4.29
C SER A 130 10.24 9.73 -3.52
N PHE A 131 10.56 8.52 -3.96
CA PHE A 131 11.71 7.76 -3.48
C PHE A 131 12.84 7.77 -4.52
N PRO A 132 14.11 7.66 -4.08
CA PRO A 132 15.22 7.60 -5.00
C PRO A 132 15.18 6.31 -5.82
N GLY A 133 15.34 6.44 -7.14
CA GLY A 133 15.37 5.32 -8.07
C GLY A 133 13.98 4.83 -8.48
N THR A 134 13.89 4.34 -9.72
CA THR A 134 12.61 3.96 -10.34
C THR A 134 11.89 2.87 -9.55
N ARG A 135 12.57 1.80 -9.14
CA ARG A 135 11.92 0.66 -8.47
C ARG A 135 11.23 1.06 -7.17
N ASP A 136 11.92 1.76 -6.28
CA ASP A 136 11.36 2.15 -4.98
C ASP A 136 10.25 3.20 -5.13
N ASN A 137 10.37 4.09 -6.12
CA ASN A 137 9.34 5.08 -6.41
C ASN A 137 8.04 4.46 -6.95
N GLU A 138 8.15 3.35 -7.69
CA GLU A 138 6.98 2.64 -8.17
C GLU A 138 6.33 1.77 -7.08
N ILE A 139 7.14 1.20 -6.18
CA ILE A 139 6.61 0.55 -4.94
C ILE A 139 5.86 1.56 -4.08
N LEU A 140 6.39 2.79 -3.95
CA LEU A 140 5.70 3.90 -3.30
C LEU A 140 4.35 4.18 -3.99
N THR A 141 4.35 4.26 -5.32
CA THR A 141 3.13 4.51 -6.12
C THR A 141 2.06 3.45 -5.90
N ASP A 142 2.42 2.18 -5.99
CA ASP A 142 1.49 1.07 -5.72
C ASP A 142 0.98 1.07 -4.27
N THR A 143 1.87 1.33 -3.32
CA THR A 143 1.52 1.40 -1.89
C THR A 143 0.52 2.52 -1.63
N VAL A 144 0.74 3.70 -2.21
CA VAL A 144 -0.18 4.85 -2.10
C VAL A 144 -1.49 4.55 -2.79
N THR A 145 -1.45 3.96 -3.99
CA THR A 145 -2.64 3.54 -4.75
C THR A 145 -3.52 2.60 -3.92
N ALA A 146 -2.91 1.58 -3.31
CA ALA A 146 -3.60 0.64 -2.44
C ALA A 146 -4.11 1.25 -1.15
N TYR A 147 -3.27 2.00 -0.43
CA TYR A 147 -3.62 2.52 0.88
C TYR A 147 -4.69 3.63 0.82
N LEU A 148 -4.69 4.43 -0.25
CA LEU A 148 -5.67 5.49 -0.47
C LEU A 148 -6.95 5.00 -1.16
N GLY A 149 -7.15 3.69 -1.32
CA GLY A 149 -8.46 3.13 -1.66
C GLY A 149 -8.72 2.83 -3.14
N ALA A 150 -7.70 2.78 -3.99
CA ALA A 150 -7.85 2.35 -5.38
C ALA A 150 -7.11 1.04 -5.72
N GLY A 151 -6.24 0.53 -4.84
CA GLY A 151 -5.43 -0.66 -5.16
C GLY A 151 -6.16 -1.99 -5.12
N TRP A 152 -7.45 -2.03 -4.77
CA TRP A 152 -8.27 -3.21 -5.01
C TRP A 152 -8.37 -3.49 -6.52
N LEU A 153 -8.38 -2.46 -7.36
CA LEU A 153 -8.32 -2.59 -8.82
C LEU A 153 -7.01 -3.24 -9.27
N LEU A 154 -5.88 -2.82 -8.69
CA LEU A 154 -4.56 -3.36 -9.06
C LEU A 154 -4.45 -4.83 -8.65
N LEU A 155 -4.87 -5.18 -7.43
CA LEU A 155 -4.91 -6.57 -6.99
C LEU A 155 -5.86 -7.41 -7.86
N ASP A 156 -7.03 -6.87 -8.20
CA ASP A 156 -8.03 -7.57 -9.02
C ASP A 156 -7.64 -7.69 -10.50
N ALA A 157 -6.70 -6.88 -10.99
CA ALA A 157 -6.16 -7.00 -12.35
C ALA A 157 -5.00 -8.01 -12.45
N PHE A 158 -4.51 -8.58 -11.35
CA PHE A 158 -3.46 -9.61 -11.43
C PHE A 158 -3.98 -10.86 -12.15
N ARG A 159 -3.28 -11.27 -13.21
CA ARG A 159 -3.52 -12.53 -13.91
C ARG A 159 -2.20 -13.28 -14.04
N ALA A 160 -2.22 -14.54 -13.61
CA ALA A 160 -1.17 -15.50 -13.91
C ALA A 160 -1.82 -16.61 -14.74
N ASP A 161 -1.48 -16.68 -16.02
CA ASP A 161 -1.81 -17.81 -16.90
C ASP A 161 -0.51 -18.52 -17.32
N ALA A 162 -0.61 -19.81 -17.65
CA ALA A 162 0.51 -20.67 -18.07
C ALA A 162 1.25 -20.14 -19.31
N LEU A 163 0.63 -19.26 -20.08
CA LEU A 163 1.16 -18.66 -21.31
C LEU A 163 1.36 -17.13 -21.23
N SER A 164 0.89 -16.46 -20.18
CA SER A 164 1.12 -15.02 -19.98
C SER A 164 0.99 -14.60 -18.51
N SER A 165 1.95 -13.80 -18.02
CA SER A 165 1.81 -13.01 -16.79
C SER A 165 1.54 -11.56 -17.19
N GLN A 166 0.40 -11.02 -16.77
CA GLN A 166 0.16 -9.57 -16.83
C GLN A 166 0.24 -9.03 -15.41
N LYS A 167 1.31 -8.26 -15.15
CA LYS A 167 1.54 -7.56 -13.90
C LYS A 167 1.31 -6.06 -14.10
N LEU A 168 0.45 -5.47 -13.28
CA LEU A 168 0.34 -4.03 -13.09
C LEU A 168 0.89 -3.71 -11.70
N GLY A 169 1.99 -2.96 -11.65
CA GLY A 169 2.69 -2.61 -10.40
C GLY A 169 3.95 -3.43 -10.12
N TYR A 170 4.74 -2.95 -9.17
CA TYR A 170 5.96 -3.56 -8.63
C TYR A 170 5.71 -4.43 -7.40
N LEU A 171 4.64 -4.19 -6.64
CA LEU A 171 4.26 -5.08 -5.52
C LEU A 171 3.91 -6.49 -6.01
N THR A 172 4.12 -7.48 -5.15
CA THR A 172 3.53 -8.82 -5.34
C THR A 172 2.03 -8.77 -5.03
N PRO A 173 1.23 -9.76 -5.48
CA PRO A 173 -0.17 -9.87 -5.06
C PRO A 173 -0.34 -9.86 -3.55
N GLU A 174 0.53 -10.57 -2.82
CA GLU A 174 0.48 -10.67 -1.35
C GLU A 174 0.80 -9.34 -0.66
N GLU A 175 1.72 -8.54 -1.22
CA GLU A 175 2.02 -7.20 -0.73
C GLU A 175 0.86 -6.22 -0.96
N PHE A 176 0.21 -6.29 -2.13
CA PHE A 176 -1.05 -5.57 -2.34
C PHE A 176 -2.10 -5.99 -1.32
N GLY A 177 -2.28 -7.29 -1.11
CA GLY A 177 -3.15 -7.84 -0.08
C GLY A 177 -2.83 -7.33 1.31
N TYR A 178 -1.55 -7.19 1.63
CA TYR A 178 -1.08 -6.69 2.92
C TYR A 178 -1.41 -5.20 3.11
N VAL A 179 -1.15 -4.35 2.11
CA VAL A 179 -1.50 -2.93 2.18
C VAL A 179 -3.01 -2.72 2.27
N LEU A 180 -3.80 -3.49 1.50
CA LEU A 180 -5.26 -3.50 1.58
C LEU A 180 -5.74 -3.95 2.97
N ALA A 181 -5.12 -4.96 3.58
CA ALA A 181 -5.47 -5.39 4.93
C ALA A 181 -5.15 -4.34 5.99
N LEU A 182 -4.04 -3.61 5.84
CA LEU A 182 -3.72 -2.47 6.71
C LEU A 182 -4.76 -1.35 6.58
N ARG A 183 -5.18 -1.03 5.34
CA ARG A 183 -6.25 -0.07 5.06
C ARG A 183 -7.57 -0.53 5.67
N ALA A 184 -7.98 -1.77 5.40
CA ALA A 184 -9.22 -2.37 5.89
C ALA A 184 -9.30 -2.29 7.42
N ARG A 185 -8.21 -2.59 8.12
CA ARG A 185 -8.13 -2.44 9.58
C ARG A 185 -8.22 -0.98 10.05
N HIS A 186 -7.67 -0.04 9.28
CA HIS A 186 -7.69 1.37 9.65
C HIS A 186 -9.07 2.02 9.48
N PHE A 187 -9.78 1.68 8.40
CA PHE A 187 -11.05 2.31 8.03
C PHE A 187 -12.29 1.44 8.28
N GLY A 188 -12.12 0.14 8.57
CA GLY A 188 -13.24 -0.79 8.78
C GLY A 188 -13.95 -1.20 7.47
N GLU A 189 -13.25 -1.16 6.34
CA GLU A 189 -13.79 -1.49 5.01
C GLU A 189 -13.15 -2.78 4.48
N ASP A 190 -13.96 -3.78 4.14
CA ASP A 190 -13.45 -5.04 3.57
C ASP A 190 -13.53 -4.99 2.03
N PRO A 191 -12.39 -5.03 1.31
CA PRO A 191 -12.38 -5.03 -0.15
C PRO A 191 -12.72 -6.40 -0.77
N ALA A 192 -12.76 -7.48 0.03
CA ALA A 192 -12.97 -8.84 -0.47
C ALA A 192 -14.18 -9.02 -1.40
N PRO A 193 -15.35 -8.38 -1.16
CA PRO A 193 -16.51 -8.50 -2.03
C PRO A 193 -16.32 -7.94 -3.45
N TRP A 194 -15.28 -7.14 -3.69
CA TRP A 194 -15.03 -6.52 -5.01
C TRP A 194 -14.08 -7.34 -5.88
N PHE A 195 -13.44 -8.35 -5.33
CA PHE A 195 -12.52 -9.20 -6.09
C PHE A 195 -13.28 -10.13 -7.03
N THR A 196 -12.93 -10.08 -8.30
CA THR A 196 -13.41 -10.97 -9.36
C THR A 196 -12.32 -11.93 -9.84
N SER A 197 -11.06 -11.61 -9.57
CA SER A 197 -9.88 -12.39 -9.90
C SER A 197 -9.71 -13.62 -8.99
N PRO A 198 -9.34 -14.78 -9.55
CA PRO A 198 -9.01 -15.94 -8.74
C PRO A 198 -7.74 -15.75 -7.88
N GLN A 199 -6.85 -14.82 -8.25
CA GLN A 199 -5.63 -14.55 -7.50
C GLN A 199 -5.82 -13.55 -6.35
N ALA A 200 -6.79 -12.64 -6.45
CA ALA A 200 -6.94 -11.51 -5.54
C ALA A 200 -7.32 -11.94 -4.12
N TYR A 201 -8.35 -12.78 -3.97
CA TYR A 201 -8.81 -13.19 -2.65
C TYR A 201 -7.77 -13.99 -1.86
N PRO A 202 -7.09 -15.02 -2.41
CA PRO A 202 -6.02 -15.71 -1.70
C PRO A 202 -4.87 -14.77 -1.29
N ALA A 203 -4.44 -13.89 -2.20
CA ALA A 203 -3.38 -12.93 -1.91
C ALA A 203 -3.75 -11.93 -0.81
N TYR A 204 -5.01 -11.48 -0.77
CA TYR A 204 -5.54 -10.67 0.32
C TYR A 204 -5.54 -11.42 1.65
N GLN A 205 -5.91 -12.71 1.68
CA GLN A 205 -5.86 -13.52 2.90
C GLN A 205 -4.43 -13.69 3.43
N GLU A 206 -3.45 -13.91 2.55
CA GLU A 206 -2.03 -13.97 2.92
C GLU A 206 -1.54 -12.64 3.49
N GLY A 207 -1.87 -11.54 2.80
CA GLY A 207 -1.56 -10.19 3.26
C GLY A 207 -2.21 -9.84 4.60
N LEU A 208 -3.46 -10.24 4.81
CA LEU A 208 -4.19 -10.09 6.07
C LEU A 208 -3.53 -10.87 7.20
N ALA A 209 -3.07 -12.10 6.93
CA ALA A 209 -2.33 -12.90 7.89
C ALA A 209 -1.01 -12.20 8.29
N MET A 210 -0.27 -11.65 7.34
CA MET A 210 0.95 -10.88 7.59
C MET A 210 0.66 -9.61 8.42
N ALA A 211 -0.34 -8.81 8.04
CA ALA A 211 -0.73 -7.58 8.75
C ALA A 211 -1.18 -7.87 10.20
N ARG A 212 -1.84 -9.00 10.44
CA ARG A 212 -2.21 -9.48 11.78
C ARG A 212 -0.98 -9.93 12.56
N HIS A 213 -0.06 -10.65 11.93
CA HIS A 213 1.18 -11.10 12.57
C HIS A 213 2.00 -9.90 13.05
N GLU A 214 2.23 -8.89 12.22
CA GLU A 214 2.96 -7.68 12.61
C GLU A 214 2.26 -6.87 13.70
N GLY A 215 0.93 -6.77 13.62
CA GLY A 215 0.09 -6.15 14.65
C GLY A 215 0.06 -6.89 15.99
N ARG A 216 0.74 -8.04 16.09
CA ARG A 216 0.89 -8.83 17.32
C ARG A 216 2.34 -8.98 17.74
N ARG A 217 3.32 -8.41 17.04
CA ARG A 217 4.73 -8.54 17.47
C ARG A 217 4.99 -7.77 18.77
N PRO A 218 5.85 -8.27 19.69
CA PRO A 218 6.28 -7.51 20.84
C PRO A 218 6.83 -6.14 20.42
N PRO A 219 6.64 -5.08 21.24
CA PRO A 219 6.12 -5.09 22.61
C PRO A 219 4.58 -5.03 22.71
N LEU A 220 3.84 -5.17 21.61
CA LEU A 220 2.37 -5.10 21.62
C LEU A 220 1.77 -6.15 22.55
N ALA A 221 0.73 -5.80 23.30
CA ALA A 221 0.06 -6.63 24.30
C ALA A 221 -0.41 -7.98 23.71
N ALA A 222 -0.84 -7.98 22.45
CA ALA A 222 -1.38 -9.13 21.73
C ALA A 222 -0.34 -10.18 21.29
N ALA A 223 0.94 -10.02 21.67
CA ALA A 223 1.99 -10.96 21.31
C ALA A 223 1.80 -12.35 21.93
N GLY A 224 2.02 -13.37 21.11
CA GLY A 224 1.93 -14.77 21.52
C GLY A 224 3.06 -15.18 22.46
N TRP A 225 2.85 -16.29 23.16
CA TRP A 225 3.79 -16.78 24.18
C TRP A 225 5.23 -17.00 23.68
N ALA A 226 5.39 -17.53 22.46
CA ALA A 226 6.70 -17.77 21.87
C ALA A 226 7.47 -16.46 21.64
N ASP A 227 6.78 -15.45 21.09
CA ASP A 227 7.36 -14.12 20.85
C ASP A 227 7.64 -13.40 22.17
N ARG A 228 6.79 -13.57 23.20
CA ARG A 228 7.05 -13.07 24.55
C ARG A 228 8.29 -13.67 25.18
N ARG A 229 8.50 -14.98 25.02
CA ARG A 229 9.73 -15.65 25.49
C ARG A 229 10.97 -15.11 24.79
N ARG A 230 10.90 -14.93 23.47
CA ARG A 230 11.98 -14.32 22.69
C ARG A 230 12.27 -12.90 23.16
N TYR A 231 11.25 -12.06 23.28
CA TYR A 231 11.35 -10.69 23.80
C TYR A 231 12.00 -10.63 25.19
N ALA A 232 11.62 -11.53 26.11
CA ALA A 232 12.23 -11.61 27.44
C ALA A 232 13.70 -12.08 27.41
N ARG A 233 14.07 -12.95 26.46
CA ARG A 233 15.48 -13.34 26.23
C ARG A 233 16.29 -12.17 25.69
N ASP A 234 15.79 -11.51 24.64
CA ASP A 234 16.47 -10.41 23.98
C ASP A 234 16.64 -9.21 24.95
N ARG A 235 15.66 -8.99 25.84
CA ARG A 235 15.77 -8.01 26.94
C ARG A 235 16.92 -8.32 27.90
N ARG A 236 17.16 -9.61 28.19
CA ARG A 236 18.27 -10.04 29.06
C ARG A 236 19.62 -9.90 28.35
N GLN A 237 19.68 -10.18 27.05
CA GLN A 237 20.90 -9.95 26.25
C GLN A 237 21.23 -8.47 26.15
N ALA A 238 20.24 -7.61 25.93
CA ALA A 238 20.42 -6.16 25.90
C ALA A 238 20.94 -5.60 27.23
N ARG A 239 20.61 -6.22 28.38
CA ARG A 239 21.21 -5.88 29.69
C ARG A 239 22.70 -6.18 29.77
N ALA A 240 23.13 -7.24 29.09
CA ALA A 240 24.52 -7.66 29.02
C ALA A 240 25.34 -6.88 27.97
N GLY A 241 24.73 -5.90 27.29
CA GLY A 241 25.37 -5.10 26.24
C GLY A 241 25.33 -5.73 24.85
N ASP A 242 24.69 -6.88 24.69
CA ASP A 242 24.54 -7.57 23.40
C ASP A 242 23.20 -7.17 22.75
N GLN A 243 23.26 -6.53 21.59
CA GLN A 243 22.09 -5.96 20.92
C GLN A 243 21.84 -6.70 19.60
N LEU A 244 20.72 -7.42 19.53
CA LEU A 244 20.24 -8.04 18.30
C LEU A 244 19.75 -6.95 17.33
N THR A 245 20.35 -6.92 16.14
CA THR A 245 20.06 -5.91 15.10
C THR A 245 18.81 -6.24 14.27
N THR A 246 18.35 -7.49 14.28
CA THR A 246 17.29 -8.00 13.38
C THR A 246 15.92 -8.13 14.04
N ALA A 247 15.79 -7.77 15.32
CA ALA A 247 14.50 -7.82 16.01
C ALA A 247 13.57 -6.67 15.56
N PRO A 248 12.24 -6.87 15.55
CA PRO A 248 11.26 -5.83 15.20
C PRO A 248 11.15 -4.72 16.25
N TYR A 249 11.94 -4.81 17.32
CA TYR A 249 12.09 -3.85 18.39
C TYR A 249 13.56 -3.71 18.76
N ARG A 250 13.91 -2.59 19.38
CA ARG A 250 15.25 -2.31 19.89
C ARG A 250 15.18 -1.80 21.32
N PHE A 251 15.90 -2.45 22.23
CA PHE A 251 16.07 -1.96 23.60
C PHE A 251 17.12 -0.86 23.65
N GLU A 252 16.89 0.19 24.43
CA GLU A 252 17.73 1.38 24.50
C GLU A 252 18.00 1.80 25.96
N GLY A 253 19.18 2.41 26.19
CA GLY A 253 19.62 2.92 27.49
C GLY A 253 20.33 1.88 28.37
N LEU A 254 20.94 2.35 29.46
CA LEU A 254 21.55 1.48 30.48
C LEU A 254 20.46 0.64 31.15
N GLY A 255 20.61 -0.69 31.11
CA GLY A 255 19.66 -1.59 31.78
C GLY A 255 18.24 -1.59 31.20
N PRO A 256 18.11 -1.95 29.92
CA PRO A 256 17.15 -1.42 28.92
C PRO A 256 16.02 -0.57 29.50
N ALA A 257 16.27 0.73 29.62
CA ALA A 257 15.30 1.70 30.15
C ALA A 257 14.12 1.95 29.21
N ALA A 258 14.32 1.77 27.90
CA ALA A 258 13.30 1.95 26.88
C ALA A 258 13.33 0.85 25.83
N VAL A 259 12.22 0.69 25.12
CA VAL A 259 12.12 -0.14 23.91
C VAL A 259 11.49 0.69 22.80
N SER A 260 12.05 0.58 21.61
CA SER A 260 11.56 1.20 20.40
C SER A 260 11.08 0.16 19.40
N PHE A 261 9.97 0.44 18.71
CA PHE A 261 9.33 -0.48 17.76
C PHE A 261 8.54 0.31 16.72
N ALA A 262 8.24 -0.30 15.57
CA ALA A 262 7.45 0.34 14.52
C ALA A 262 5.95 0.34 14.87
N CYS A 263 5.27 1.48 14.67
CA CYS A 263 3.82 1.55 14.75
C CYS A 263 3.17 0.59 13.73
N PRO A 264 2.30 -0.36 14.14
CA PRO A 264 1.67 -1.28 13.18
C PRO A 264 0.76 -0.64 12.14
N ALA A 265 0.41 0.65 12.29
CA ALA A 265 -0.47 1.37 11.37
C ALA A 265 0.30 2.22 10.34
N CYS A 266 1.39 2.89 10.76
CA CYS A 266 2.13 3.83 9.88
C CYS A 266 3.64 3.63 9.92
N PHE A 267 4.14 2.62 10.62
CA PHE A 267 5.56 2.22 10.73
C PHE A 267 6.53 3.26 11.31
N GLN A 268 6.05 4.44 11.70
CA GLN A 268 6.79 5.37 12.54
C GLN A 268 7.29 4.67 13.80
N ARG A 269 8.59 4.82 14.10
CA ARG A 269 9.18 4.31 15.34
C ARG A 269 8.58 5.02 16.55
N ILE A 270 8.06 4.22 17.46
CA ILE A 270 7.56 4.61 18.78
C ILE A 270 8.58 4.16 19.81
N ARG A 271 8.85 4.99 20.82
CA ARG A 271 9.74 4.68 21.93
C ARG A 271 8.96 4.75 23.24
N VAL A 272 9.04 3.70 24.05
CA VAL A 272 8.31 3.57 25.33
C VAL A 272 9.21 3.07 26.45
N PRO A 273 8.94 3.40 27.72
CA PRO A 273 9.71 2.88 28.85
C PRO A 273 9.45 1.38 29.06
N VAL A 274 10.46 0.64 29.51
CA VAL A 274 10.34 -0.79 29.87
C VAL A 274 9.86 -0.91 31.32
N ARG A 275 8.53 -0.99 31.53
CA ARG A 275 7.93 -1.00 32.88
C ARG A 275 6.65 -1.83 33.01
N GLY A 276 6.46 -2.85 32.17
CA GLY A 276 5.23 -3.65 32.13
C GLY A 276 4.17 -3.07 31.19
N ARG A 277 2.90 -3.09 31.61
CA ARG A 277 1.76 -2.70 30.77
C ARG A 277 1.63 -1.18 30.64
N LEU A 278 1.43 -0.70 29.41
CA LEU A 278 1.20 0.72 29.11
C LEU A 278 0.45 0.89 27.79
N ARG A 279 -0.10 2.08 27.56
CA ARG A 279 -0.66 2.48 26.26
C ARG A 279 0.28 3.46 25.58
N ALA A 280 0.63 3.17 24.33
CA ALA A 280 1.55 3.96 23.53
C ALA A 280 0.78 4.63 22.39
N ARG A 281 0.76 5.96 22.35
CA ARG A 281 0.17 6.71 21.23
C ARG A 281 1.24 7.02 20.19
N CYS A 282 1.01 6.63 18.94
CA CYS A 282 1.88 7.04 17.84
C CYS A 282 1.75 8.55 17.61
N SER A 283 2.86 9.28 17.59
CA SER A 283 2.85 10.73 17.32
C SER A 283 2.51 11.07 15.88
N LEU A 284 2.67 10.13 14.93
CA LEU A 284 2.42 10.35 13.52
C LEU A 284 0.95 10.09 13.15
N CYS A 285 0.47 8.85 13.31
CA CYS A 285 -0.90 8.49 12.94
C CYS A 285 -1.92 8.67 14.07
N GLY A 286 -1.48 8.93 15.30
CA GLY A 286 -2.37 9.09 16.45
C GLY A 286 -2.92 7.79 17.05
N THR A 287 -2.72 6.64 16.38
CA THR A 287 -3.17 5.32 16.85
C THR A 287 -2.59 4.99 18.22
N VAL A 288 -3.45 4.46 19.10
CA VAL A 288 -3.06 4.00 20.43
C VAL A 288 -2.88 2.49 20.41
N HIS A 289 -1.74 2.03 20.91
CA HIS A 289 -1.38 0.62 21.00
C HIS A 289 -1.26 0.21 22.46
N ASP A 290 -1.86 -0.93 22.83
CA ASP A 290 -1.62 -1.55 24.12
C ASP A 290 -0.29 -2.31 24.05
N CYS A 291 0.59 -2.06 25.02
CA CYS A 291 1.94 -2.63 25.09
C CYS A 291 2.16 -3.33 26.43
N GLU A 292 3.04 -4.31 26.42
CA GLU A 292 3.54 -5.01 27.61
C GLU A 292 5.06 -5.18 27.44
N THR A 293 5.82 -4.32 28.13
CA THR A 293 7.27 -4.12 27.97
C THR A 293 8.11 -4.74 29.08
#